data_AF-A0A1Y1YQI2-F1
#
_entry.id   AF-A0A1Y1YQI2-F1
#
_cell.length_a   1.000
_cell.length_b   1.000
_cell.length_c   1.000
_cell.angle_alpha   90.00
_cell.angle_beta   90.00
_cell.angle_gamma   90.00
#
_symmetry.space_group_name_H-M   'P 1'
#
loop_
_entity.id
_entity.type
_entity.pdbx_description
1 polymer ?
#
loop_
_entity_poly.entity_id
_entity_poly.type
_entity_poly.pdbx_seq_one_letter_code
_entity_poly.pdbx_strand_id
1 'polypeptide(L)'
;MPAYLEFILEFGARNNPTDARFSGVRDQIVLHDPTPGPIISALGRSGRHFQLCYSLSRVRPNEDDEEGLDMSKWVFNQAAVYHRFDVDNGTVLWVVTQAGLDLQQRYKILTGPNGRPEDKTFDTPIHSLRSSLSAHLMYCHWSTESWHGYLRAIHAECDRTMHGAEYSPLHIEWLQEFQEKASVATMVIKANSETVASLRLFYTRLENTSDLPDSLREKAMMASFCNCPEPNSSTA
;
A
#
# COMPACT_ATOMS: atom_id res chain seq x y z
N MET A 1 -13.69 -1.69 -11.15
CA MET A 1 -13.84 -2.89 -10.31
C MET A 1 -14.79 -2.63 -9.13
N PRO A 2 -15.95 -3.31 -9.00
CA PRO A 2 -16.86 -3.11 -7.86
C PRO A 2 -16.21 -3.39 -6.49
N ALA A 3 -15.23 -4.30 -6.46
CA ALA A 3 -14.50 -4.65 -5.24
C ALA A 3 -13.73 -3.47 -4.62
N TYR A 4 -13.50 -2.37 -5.36
CA TYR A 4 -12.93 -1.15 -4.77
C TYR A 4 -13.82 -0.55 -3.69
N LEU A 5 -15.15 -0.71 -3.81
CA LEU A 5 -16.11 -0.19 -2.85
C LEU A 5 -15.96 -0.86 -1.48
N GLU A 6 -15.54 -2.13 -1.42
CA GLU A 6 -15.26 -2.83 -0.17
C GLU A 6 -14.20 -2.08 0.66
N PHE A 7 -13.18 -1.53 -0.01
CA PHE A 7 -12.09 -0.78 0.64
C PHE A 7 -12.50 0.65 1.03
N ILE A 8 -13.39 1.30 0.27
CA ILE A 8 -13.83 2.67 0.59
C ILE A 8 -14.83 2.68 1.74
N LEU A 9 -15.69 1.66 1.86
CA LEU A 9 -16.73 1.62 2.89
C LEU A 9 -16.16 1.66 4.32
N GLU A 10 -14.89 1.35 4.51
CA GLU A 10 -14.20 1.49 5.81
C GLU A 10 -13.99 2.96 6.22
N PHE A 11 -13.83 3.88 5.26
CA PHE A 11 -13.47 5.29 5.50
C PHE A 11 -14.58 6.14 6.14
N GLY A 12 -15.75 5.56 6.42
CA GLY A 12 -16.87 6.25 7.09
C GLY A 12 -17.32 5.62 8.41
N ALA A 13 -16.78 4.46 8.79
CA ALA A 13 -17.39 3.65 9.85
C ALA A 13 -16.67 3.69 11.21
N ARG A 14 -15.39 4.10 11.32
CA ARG A 14 -14.62 3.94 12.58
C ARG A 14 -13.53 4.99 12.81
N ASN A 15 -13.39 5.42 14.07
CA ASN A 15 -12.23 6.16 14.61
C ASN A 15 -10.98 5.27 14.81
N ASN A 16 -11.07 3.97 14.49
CA ASN A 16 -9.95 3.03 14.54
C ASN A 16 -10.16 1.96 13.45
N PRO A 17 -9.49 2.07 12.29
CA PRO A 17 -9.52 1.04 11.25
C PRO A 17 -8.63 -0.13 11.67
N THR A 18 -9.11 -0.92 12.63
CA THR A 18 -8.47 -2.14 13.13
C THR A 18 -9.04 -3.39 12.48
N ASP A 19 -9.77 -3.26 11.37
CA ASP A 19 -10.44 -4.41 10.77
C ASP A 19 -9.65 -4.96 9.59
N ALA A 20 -8.71 -5.87 9.88
CA ALA A 20 -7.93 -6.56 8.85
C ALA A 20 -8.78 -7.31 7.81
N ARG A 21 -10.09 -7.52 8.06
CA ARG A 21 -11.02 -8.12 7.08
C ARG A 21 -11.17 -7.29 5.82
N PHE A 22 -10.89 -5.99 5.88
CA PHE A 22 -10.93 -5.08 4.73
C PHE A 22 -9.55 -4.82 4.15
N SER A 23 -8.53 -5.58 4.59
CA SER A 23 -7.22 -5.58 3.96
C SER A 23 -7.12 -6.67 2.88
N GLY A 24 -6.46 -6.34 1.77
CA GLY A 24 -6.14 -7.33 0.74
C GLY A 24 -5.98 -6.73 -0.64
N VAL A 25 -5.83 -7.62 -1.63
CA VAL A 25 -5.69 -7.28 -3.05
C VAL A 25 -6.83 -7.93 -3.84
N ARG A 26 -7.32 -7.20 -4.84
CA ARG A 26 -8.24 -7.68 -5.87
C ARG A 26 -7.64 -7.27 -7.21
N ASP A 27 -7.46 -8.24 -8.08
CA ASP A 27 -6.94 -7.99 -9.42
C ASP A 27 -7.86 -8.54 -10.51
N GLN A 28 -7.81 -7.92 -11.68
CA GLN A 28 -8.50 -8.38 -12.87
C GLN A 28 -7.63 -8.10 -14.08
N ILE A 29 -7.45 -9.12 -14.91
CA ILE A 29 -6.67 -9.03 -16.14
C ILE A 29 -7.61 -9.35 -17.31
N VAL A 30 -7.68 -8.44 -18.29
CA VAL A 30 -8.43 -8.61 -19.52
C VAL A 30 -7.50 -8.25 -20.68
N LEU A 31 -6.79 -9.24 -21.24
CA LEU A 31 -5.80 -9.01 -22.30
C LEU A 31 -6.17 -9.62 -23.66
N HIS A 32 -7.21 -10.46 -23.71
CA HIS A 32 -7.73 -10.99 -24.97
C HIS A 32 -8.50 -9.91 -25.74
N ASP A 33 -8.75 -10.16 -27.03
CA ASP A 33 -9.48 -9.24 -27.88
C ASP A 33 -10.86 -8.90 -27.28
N PRO A 34 -11.10 -7.62 -26.96
CA PRO A 34 -12.31 -7.23 -26.27
C PRO A 34 -13.49 -7.33 -27.22
N THR A 35 -14.64 -7.74 -26.68
CA THR A 35 -15.92 -7.50 -27.36
C THR A 35 -16.08 -5.98 -27.64
N PRO A 36 -16.89 -5.52 -28.61
CA PRO A 36 -16.92 -4.10 -28.96
C PRO A 36 -17.32 -3.12 -27.83
N GLY A 37 -18.01 -3.60 -26.77
CA GLY A 37 -18.58 -2.78 -25.70
C GLY A 37 -17.59 -2.07 -24.74
N PRO A 38 -16.47 -2.68 -24.29
CA PRO A 38 -15.51 -2.07 -23.36
C PRO A 38 -14.57 -1.04 -24.01
N ILE A 39 -14.55 -1.00 -25.35
CA ILE A 39 -13.71 -0.12 -26.16
C ILE A 39 -14.31 1.28 -26.16
N ILE A 40 -13.54 2.26 -25.68
CA ILE A 40 -13.92 3.67 -25.72
C ILE A 40 -12.70 4.47 -26.16
N SER A 41 -12.50 4.56 -27.47
CA SER A 41 -11.32 5.18 -28.07
C SER A 41 -11.13 6.64 -27.64
N ALA A 42 -12.23 7.39 -27.45
CA ALA A 42 -12.19 8.78 -26.97
C ALA A 42 -11.58 8.95 -25.56
N LEU A 43 -11.54 7.86 -24.77
CA LEU A 43 -10.94 7.85 -23.42
C LEU A 43 -9.63 7.05 -23.38
N GLY A 44 -9.04 6.69 -24.53
CA GLY A 44 -7.84 5.87 -24.58
C GLY A 44 -8.06 4.43 -24.08
N ARG A 45 -9.30 3.94 -24.09
CA ARG A 45 -9.65 2.59 -23.62
C ARG A 45 -9.72 1.62 -24.79
N SER A 46 -8.70 0.79 -24.95
CA SER A 46 -8.64 -0.29 -25.96
C SER A 46 -9.57 -1.45 -25.60
N GLY A 47 -9.89 -1.62 -24.32
CA GLY A 47 -10.58 -2.78 -23.79
C GLY A 47 -9.62 -3.85 -23.26
N ARG A 48 -8.34 -3.81 -23.66
CA ARG A 48 -7.26 -4.64 -23.12
C ARG A 48 -6.58 -3.90 -21.97
N HIS A 49 -6.76 -4.40 -20.75
CA HIS A 49 -6.34 -3.71 -19.55
C HIS A 49 -6.17 -4.66 -18.36
N PHE A 50 -5.47 -4.18 -17.33
CA PHE A 50 -5.55 -4.77 -16.00
C PHE A 50 -6.05 -3.75 -14.97
N GLN A 51 -6.61 -4.26 -13.89
CA GLN A 51 -7.10 -3.49 -12.74
C GLN A 51 -6.55 -4.09 -11.45
N LEU A 52 -6.19 -3.22 -10.51
CA LEU A 52 -5.77 -3.55 -9.16
C LEU A 52 -6.58 -2.72 -8.18
N CYS A 53 -7.09 -3.34 -7.13
CA CYS A 53 -7.57 -2.67 -5.92
C CYS A 53 -6.83 -3.25 -4.73
N TYR A 54 -6.32 -2.41 -3.85
CA TYR A 54 -5.73 -2.86 -2.60
C TYR A 54 -5.78 -1.79 -1.53
N SER A 55 -5.53 -2.18 -0.29
CA SER A 55 -5.39 -1.25 0.83
C SER A 55 -4.01 -1.36 1.47
N LEU A 56 -3.52 -0.24 1.97
CA LEU A 56 -2.31 -0.15 2.78
C LEU A 56 -2.59 0.71 4.00
N SER A 57 -1.95 0.39 5.10
CA SER A 57 -2.07 1.15 6.35
C SER A 57 -0.71 1.60 6.84
N ARG A 58 -0.68 2.70 7.58
CA ARG A 58 0.51 3.14 8.32
C ARG A 58 0.11 3.65 9.68
N VAL A 59 1.10 3.80 10.54
CA VAL A 59 1.01 4.59 11.77
C VAL A 59 1.70 5.92 11.58
N ARG A 60 1.25 6.94 12.30
CA ARG A 60 1.95 8.23 12.38
C ARG A 60 1.78 8.83 13.77
N PRO A 61 2.77 9.58 14.28
CA PRO A 61 2.55 10.44 15.42
C PRO A 61 1.60 11.57 15.02
N ASN A 62 0.83 12.07 15.98
CA ASN A 62 0.09 13.31 15.87
C ASN A 62 1.08 14.49 15.92
N GLU A 63 0.75 15.59 15.24
CA GLU A 63 1.68 16.71 15.02
C GLU A 63 2.09 17.45 16.32
N ASP A 64 1.38 17.19 17.43
CA ASP A 64 1.59 17.81 18.75
C ASP A 64 2.51 17.01 19.70
N ASP A 65 3.36 16.10 19.18
CA ASP A 65 4.31 15.31 20.00
C ASP A 65 5.76 15.43 19.53
N GLU A 66 6.51 16.35 20.12
CA GLU A 66 7.95 16.52 19.80
C GLU A 66 8.82 15.34 20.26
N GLU A 67 8.37 14.54 21.23
CA GLU A 67 9.14 13.42 21.80
C GLU A 67 8.70 12.03 21.29
N GLY A 68 7.48 11.89 20.75
CA GLY A 68 6.97 10.63 20.18
C GLY A 68 6.77 9.49 21.18
N LEU A 69 6.74 9.79 22.48
CA LEU A 69 6.66 8.82 23.57
C LEU A 69 5.24 8.62 24.09
N ASP A 70 4.28 9.48 23.72
CA ASP A 70 2.90 9.37 24.18
C ASP A 70 2.08 8.47 23.24
N MET A 71 1.68 7.31 23.74
CA MET A 71 0.88 6.34 23.00
C MET A 71 -0.48 6.87 22.55
N SER A 72 -1.06 7.85 23.25
CA SER A 72 -2.35 8.45 22.91
C SER A 72 -2.29 9.32 21.64
N LYS A 73 -1.08 9.68 21.21
CA LYS A 73 -0.83 10.55 20.06
C LYS A 73 -0.54 9.78 18.78
N TRP A 74 -0.55 8.45 18.79
CA TRP A 74 -0.35 7.67 17.57
C TRP A 74 -1.67 7.39 16.85
N VAL A 75 -1.70 7.66 15.54
CA VAL A 75 -2.89 7.50 14.70
C VAL A 75 -2.62 6.50 13.57
N PHE A 76 -3.57 5.60 13.36
CA PHE A 76 -3.58 4.70 12.21
C PHE A 76 -4.22 5.41 11.01
N ASN A 77 -3.48 5.43 9.89
CA ASN A 77 -3.95 5.97 8.63
C ASN A 77 -4.02 4.86 7.60
N GLN A 78 -5.16 4.71 6.94
CA GLN A 78 -5.35 3.76 5.85
C GLN A 78 -5.45 4.50 4.51
N ALA A 79 -5.06 3.80 3.44
CA ALA A 79 -5.24 4.19 2.06
C ALA A 79 -5.85 3.04 1.26
N ALA A 80 -6.89 3.32 0.49
CA ALA A 80 -7.45 2.42 -0.52
C ALA A 80 -7.04 2.89 -1.91
N VAL A 81 -6.38 2.01 -2.67
CA VAL A 81 -5.82 2.30 -3.99
C VAL A 81 -6.55 1.50 -5.04
N TYR A 82 -7.03 2.18 -6.08
CA TYR A 82 -7.47 1.59 -7.33
C TYR A 82 -6.57 2.08 -8.46
N HIS A 83 -6.10 1.12 -9.25
CA HIS A 83 -5.28 1.36 -10.42
C HIS A 83 -5.85 0.59 -11.60
N ARG A 84 -5.95 1.25 -12.75
CA ARG A 84 -6.26 0.63 -14.02
C ARG A 84 -5.24 1.06 -15.06
N PHE A 85 -4.77 0.12 -15.85
CA PHE A 85 -3.80 0.34 -16.91
C PHE A 85 -4.28 -0.28 -18.23
N ASP A 86 -4.34 0.52 -19.28
CA ASP A 86 -4.63 0.07 -20.64
C ASP A 86 -3.33 -0.34 -21.35
N VAL A 87 -3.22 -1.61 -21.76
CA VAL A 87 -1.95 -2.15 -22.26
C VAL A 87 -1.58 -1.68 -23.66
N ASP A 88 -2.56 -1.24 -24.44
CA ASP A 88 -2.33 -0.81 -25.82
C ASP A 88 -2.03 0.68 -25.89
N ASN A 89 -2.82 1.49 -25.19
CA ASN A 89 -2.67 2.95 -25.23
C ASN A 89 -1.76 3.50 -24.11
N GLY A 90 -1.41 2.69 -23.11
CA GLY A 90 -0.67 3.16 -21.94
C GLY A 90 -1.49 4.09 -21.03
N THR A 91 -2.81 4.19 -21.24
CA THR A 91 -3.67 5.07 -20.46
C THR A 91 -3.83 4.54 -19.04
N VAL A 92 -3.61 5.41 -18.05
CA VAL A 92 -3.61 5.04 -16.63
C VAL A 92 -4.71 5.79 -15.89
N LEU A 93 -5.41 5.10 -14.99
CA LEU A 93 -6.36 5.69 -14.06
C LEU A 93 -6.00 5.28 -12.63
N TRP A 94 -5.82 6.29 -11.79
CA TRP A 94 -5.62 6.14 -10.35
C TRP A 94 -6.80 6.73 -9.59
N VAL A 95 -7.31 5.99 -8.62
CA VAL A 95 -8.21 6.52 -7.59
C VAL A 95 -7.62 6.11 -6.24
N VAL A 96 -7.27 7.10 -5.43
CA VAL A 96 -6.64 6.88 -4.12
C VAL A 96 -7.50 7.57 -3.07
N THR A 97 -8.01 6.80 -2.12
CA THR A 97 -8.78 7.29 -0.98
C THR A 97 -7.92 7.15 0.26
N GLN A 98 -7.69 8.27 0.96
CA GLN A 98 -6.89 8.34 2.17
C GLN A 98 -7.42 9.48 3.05
N ALA A 99 -7.30 9.35 4.36
CA ALA A 99 -7.41 10.49 5.26
C ALA A 99 -6.17 11.41 5.11
N GLY A 100 -6.38 12.64 4.62
CA GLY A 100 -5.33 13.65 4.39
C GLY A 100 -4.78 13.69 2.96
N LEU A 101 -3.74 14.51 2.74
CA LEU A 101 -3.17 14.78 1.42
C LEU A 101 -1.75 14.23 1.20
N ASP A 102 -1.21 13.49 2.17
CA ASP A 102 0.19 13.02 2.17
C ASP A 102 0.55 12.19 0.93
N LEU A 103 -0.23 11.17 0.56
CA LEU A 103 0.03 10.40 -0.66
C LEU A 103 -0.09 11.24 -1.92
N GLN A 104 -1.02 12.20 -1.97
CA GLN A 104 -1.13 13.11 -3.10
C GLN A 104 0.11 14.00 -3.23
N GLN A 105 0.62 14.53 -2.12
CA GLN A 105 1.83 15.36 -2.09
C GLN A 105 3.06 14.56 -2.52
N ARG A 106 3.21 13.33 -2.03
CA ARG A 106 4.29 12.42 -2.44
C ARG A 106 4.23 12.10 -3.92
N TYR A 107 3.04 11.83 -4.45
CA TYR A 107 2.86 11.61 -5.88
C TYR A 107 3.26 12.85 -6.70
N LYS A 108 2.88 14.05 -6.26
CA LYS A 108 3.30 15.32 -6.90
C LYS A 108 4.82 15.51 -6.88
N ILE A 109 5.50 15.07 -5.81
CA ILE A 109 6.96 15.11 -5.72
C ILE A 109 7.58 14.09 -6.68
N LEU A 110 7.07 12.85 -6.67
CA LEU A 110 7.51 11.76 -7.56
C LEU A 110 7.42 12.17 -9.03
N THR A 111 6.30 12.78 -9.43
CA THR A 111 6.07 13.22 -10.82
C THR A 111 6.46 14.69 -11.07
N GLY A 112 7.12 15.33 -10.11
CA GLY A 112 7.45 16.76 -10.17
C GLY A 112 8.65 17.07 -11.09
N PRO A 113 9.04 18.35 -11.19
CA PRO A 113 10.20 18.77 -11.98
C PRO A 113 11.49 18.04 -11.58
N ASN A 114 11.66 17.77 -10.28
CA ASN A 114 12.81 17.09 -9.69
C ASN A 114 12.68 15.55 -9.65
N GLY A 115 11.53 15.01 -10.06
CA GLY A 115 11.32 13.56 -10.16
C GLY A 115 12.21 12.93 -11.24
N ARG A 116 12.55 11.65 -11.08
CA ARG A 116 13.36 10.95 -12.07
C ARG A 116 12.60 10.85 -13.40
N PRO A 117 13.27 10.91 -14.56
CA PRO A 117 12.60 10.81 -15.85
C PRO A 117 11.69 9.57 -15.96
N GLU A 118 12.16 8.42 -15.49
CA GLU A 118 11.41 7.16 -15.50
C GLU A 118 10.11 7.19 -14.69
N ASP A 119 10.02 8.06 -13.68
CA ASP A 119 8.86 8.15 -12.78
C ASP A 119 7.76 9.07 -13.33
N LYS A 120 8.06 9.88 -14.35
CA LYS A 120 7.17 10.95 -14.85
C LYS A 120 6.96 10.95 -16.36
N THR A 121 7.42 9.93 -17.06
CA THR A 121 7.30 9.82 -18.52
C THR A 121 6.11 8.93 -18.89
N PHE A 122 5.23 9.42 -19.76
CA PHE A 122 3.96 8.79 -20.15
C PHE A 122 3.72 8.79 -21.67
N ASP A 123 4.78 8.97 -22.46
CA ASP A 123 4.74 9.07 -23.93
C ASP A 123 4.47 7.72 -24.62
N THR A 124 4.86 6.61 -23.98
CA THR A 124 4.69 5.25 -24.48
C THR A 124 4.02 4.36 -23.43
N PRO A 125 3.39 3.24 -23.84
CA PRO A 125 2.83 2.27 -22.90
C PRO A 125 3.87 1.73 -21.90
N ILE A 126 5.09 1.44 -22.35
CA ILE A 126 6.15 0.95 -21.46
C ILE A 126 6.58 2.00 -20.43
N HIS A 127 6.73 3.27 -20.84
CA HIS A 127 7.06 4.35 -19.91
C HIS A 127 5.93 4.61 -18.90
N SER A 128 4.68 4.56 -19.37
CA SER A 128 3.50 4.69 -18.49
C SER A 128 3.41 3.55 -17.47
N LEU A 129 3.74 2.32 -17.89
CA LEU A 129 3.80 1.17 -16.99
C LEU A 129 4.93 1.35 -15.96
N ARG A 130 6.09 1.88 -16.38
CA ARG A 130 7.24 2.14 -15.50
C ARG A 130 6.91 3.16 -14.42
N SER A 131 6.37 4.31 -14.81
CA SER A 131 5.88 5.33 -13.89
C SER A 131 4.81 4.77 -12.93
N SER A 132 3.93 3.88 -13.43
CA SER A 132 2.91 3.23 -12.60
C SER A 132 3.51 2.29 -11.54
N LEU A 133 4.58 1.54 -11.87
CA LEU A 133 5.30 0.73 -10.90
C LEU A 133 5.98 1.60 -9.84
N SER A 134 6.58 2.72 -10.23
CA SER A 134 7.16 3.69 -9.28
C SER A 134 6.11 4.25 -8.32
N ALA A 135 4.90 4.53 -8.81
CA ALA A 135 3.78 4.95 -7.97
C ALA A 135 3.37 3.86 -6.96
N HIS A 136 3.25 2.60 -7.41
CA HIS A 136 3.01 1.47 -6.50
C HIS A 136 4.10 1.34 -5.43
N LEU A 137 5.38 1.42 -5.81
CA LEU A 137 6.51 1.36 -4.86
C LEU A 137 6.45 2.49 -3.83
N MET A 138 6.12 3.70 -4.26
CA MET A 138 5.91 4.83 -3.36
C MET A 138 4.80 4.56 -2.34
N TYR A 139 3.66 4.01 -2.78
CA TYR A 139 2.57 3.64 -1.87
C TYR A 139 2.99 2.52 -0.90
N CYS A 140 3.71 1.50 -1.39
CA CYS A 140 4.24 0.43 -0.55
C CYS A 140 5.22 0.98 0.49
N HIS A 141 6.15 1.85 0.10
CA HIS A 141 7.10 2.48 1.00
C HIS A 141 6.41 3.29 2.10
N TRP A 142 5.42 4.10 1.72
CA TRP A 142 4.59 4.86 2.67
C TRP A 142 3.97 3.97 3.77
N SER A 143 3.58 2.74 3.44
CA SER A 143 3.01 1.79 4.41
C SER A 143 4.02 1.21 5.41
N THR A 144 5.32 1.41 5.19
CA THR A 144 6.41 0.90 6.05
C THR A 144 6.92 1.95 7.05
N GLU A 145 6.49 3.20 6.92
CA GLU A 145 7.01 4.30 7.71
C GLU A 145 6.49 4.29 9.15
N SER A 146 7.31 4.82 10.07
CA SER A 146 6.96 5.13 11.46
C SER A 146 6.57 3.95 12.36
N TRP A 147 6.48 2.72 11.85
CA TRP A 147 6.24 1.50 12.66
C TRP A 147 7.28 1.29 13.75
N HIS A 148 8.55 1.54 13.45
CA HIS A 148 9.62 1.44 14.46
C HIS A 148 9.45 2.46 15.60
N GLY A 149 8.98 3.67 15.28
CA GLY A 149 8.64 4.67 16.31
C GLY A 149 7.50 4.20 17.19
N TYR A 150 6.42 3.71 16.57
CA TYR A 150 5.24 3.19 17.29
C TYR A 150 5.58 2.02 18.22
N LEU A 151 6.35 1.04 17.73
CA LEU A 151 6.76 -0.11 18.55
C LEU A 151 7.67 0.29 19.71
N ARG A 152 8.57 1.26 19.52
CA ARG A 152 9.38 1.81 20.60
C ARG A 152 8.53 2.53 21.64
N ALA A 153 7.51 3.28 21.21
CA ALA A 153 6.59 3.95 22.13
C ALA A 153 5.80 2.93 22.98
N ILE A 154 5.29 1.85 22.37
CA ILE A 154 4.63 0.76 23.11
C ILE A 154 5.59 0.18 24.16
N HIS A 155 6.82 -0.14 23.75
CA HIS A 155 7.79 -0.76 24.64
C HIS A 155 8.19 0.17 25.80
N ALA A 156 8.48 1.45 25.52
CA ALA A 156 8.85 2.43 26.53
C ALA A 156 7.72 2.68 27.54
N GLU A 157 6.47 2.76 27.08
CA GLU A 157 5.31 2.92 27.96
C GLU A 157 5.08 1.68 28.84
N CYS A 158 5.20 0.49 28.26
CA CYS A 158 5.10 -0.77 28.99
C CYS A 158 6.18 -0.88 30.06
N ASP A 159 7.45 -0.63 29.71
CA ASP A 159 8.55 -0.69 30.65
C ASP A 159 8.37 0.32 31.78
N ARG A 160 7.99 1.57 31.47
CA ARG A 160 7.74 2.60 32.49
C ARG A 160 6.62 2.21 33.45
N THR A 161 5.56 1.60 32.92
CA THR A 161 4.38 1.20 33.70
C THR A 161 4.65 -0.03 34.57
N MET A 162 5.48 -0.96 34.09
CA MET A 162 5.73 -2.24 34.76
C MET A 162 7.01 -2.26 35.62
N HIS A 163 7.91 -1.30 35.45
CA HIS A 163 9.18 -1.27 36.19
C HIS A 163 8.97 -1.06 37.69
N GLY A 164 9.40 -2.03 38.50
CA GLY A 164 9.31 -1.96 39.96
C GLY A 164 7.88 -2.09 40.52
N ALA A 165 6.92 -2.49 39.69
CA ALA A 165 5.53 -2.63 40.11
C ALA A 165 5.32 -3.84 41.04
N GLU A 166 4.65 -3.62 42.19
CA GLU A 166 3.98 -4.69 42.91
C GLU A 166 2.73 -5.08 42.11
N TYR A 167 2.77 -6.26 41.47
CA TYR A 167 1.71 -6.71 40.58
C TYR A 167 0.34 -6.68 41.26
N SER A 168 -0.53 -5.82 40.73
CA SER A 168 -1.93 -5.66 41.15
C SER A 168 -2.85 -5.90 39.95
N PRO A 169 -4.16 -6.08 40.15
CA PRO A 169 -5.10 -6.25 39.05
C PRO A 169 -5.02 -5.14 37.98
N LEU A 170 -4.71 -3.91 38.38
CA LEU A 170 -4.54 -2.77 37.46
C LEU A 170 -3.34 -2.94 36.52
N HIS A 171 -2.23 -3.49 37.02
CA HIS A 171 -1.06 -3.77 36.17
C HIS A 171 -1.32 -4.88 35.15
N ILE A 172 -2.19 -5.83 35.49
CA ILE A 172 -2.62 -6.88 34.55
C ILE A 172 -3.47 -6.27 33.43
N GLU A 173 -4.37 -5.34 33.76
CA GLU A 173 -5.17 -4.61 32.78
C GLU A 173 -4.28 -3.80 31.81
N TRP A 174 -3.31 -3.05 32.32
CA TRP A 174 -2.36 -2.32 31.48
C TRP A 174 -1.53 -3.25 30.58
N LEU A 175 -1.05 -4.38 31.11
CA LEU A 175 -0.34 -5.37 30.32
C LEU A 175 -1.20 -5.90 29.15
N GLN A 176 -2.49 -6.13 29.41
CA GLN A 176 -3.44 -6.53 28.37
C GLN A 176 -3.60 -5.44 27.31
N GLU A 177 -3.73 -4.17 27.68
CA GLU A 177 -3.80 -3.07 26.72
C GLU A 177 -2.54 -2.99 25.83
N PHE A 178 -1.35 -3.15 26.41
CA PHE A 178 -0.10 -3.17 25.62
C PHE A 178 -0.06 -4.36 24.68
N GLN A 179 -0.49 -5.54 25.14
CA GLN A 179 -0.59 -6.73 24.31
C GLN A 179 -1.57 -6.53 23.14
N GLU A 180 -2.73 -5.91 23.38
CA GLU A 180 -3.71 -5.62 22.34
C GLU A 180 -3.13 -4.67 21.28
N LYS A 181 -2.47 -3.58 21.71
CA LYS A 181 -1.81 -2.63 20.80
C LYS A 181 -0.73 -3.30 19.95
N ALA A 182 0.12 -4.14 20.55
CA ALA A 182 1.14 -4.89 19.82
C ALA A 182 0.53 -5.92 18.85
N SER A 183 -0.57 -6.56 19.24
CA SER A 183 -1.29 -7.52 18.40
C SER A 183 -1.91 -6.85 17.18
N VAL A 184 -2.52 -5.67 17.37
CA VAL A 184 -3.01 -4.82 16.28
C VAL A 184 -1.88 -4.43 15.33
N ALA A 185 -0.75 -3.97 15.85
CA ALA A 185 0.42 -3.60 15.04
C ALA A 185 0.88 -4.78 14.17
N THR A 186 0.99 -5.96 14.78
CA THR A 186 1.38 -7.21 14.11
C THR A 186 0.42 -7.56 12.99
N MET A 187 -0.89 -7.47 13.25
CA MET A 187 -1.93 -7.75 12.28
C MET A 187 -1.86 -6.79 11.08
N VAL A 188 -1.69 -5.49 11.31
CA VAL A 188 -1.63 -4.49 10.23
C VAL A 188 -0.34 -4.63 9.41
N ILE A 189 0.82 -4.81 10.06
CA ILE A 189 2.10 -5.03 9.38
C ILE A 189 2.03 -6.29 8.51
N LYS A 190 1.45 -7.37 9.04
CA LYS A 190 1.24 -8.60 8.29
C LYS A 190 0.35 -8.39 7.08
N ALA A 191 -0.78 -7.69 7.24
CA ALA A 191 -1.68 -7.37 6.14
C ALA A 191 -1.00 -6.53 5.04
N ASN A 192 -0.19 -5.53 5.40
CA ASN A 192 0.61 -4.78 4.44
C ASN A 192 1.61 -5.68 3.70
N SER A 193 2.31 -6.57 4.43
CA SER A 193 3.26 -7.51 3.85
C SER A 193 2.58 -8.44 2.83
N GLU A 194 1.40 -8.96 3.16
CA GLU A 194 0.59 -9.78 2.26
C GLU A 194 0.11 -9.01 1.02
N THR A 195 -0.28 -7.73 1.18
CA THR A 195 -0.62 -6.85 0.06
C THR A 195 0.58 -6.64 -0.87
N VAL A 196 1.76 -6.32 -0.33
CA VAL A 196 2.99 -6.13 -1.12
C VAL A 196 3.39 -7.42 -1.83
N ALA A 197 3.33 -8.56 -1.15
CA ALA A 197 3.58 -9.87 -1.75
C ALA A 197 2.60 -10.17 -2.89
N SER A 198 1.32 -9.84 -2.70
CA SER A 198 0.28 -10.03 -3.73
C SER A 198 0.50 -9.15 -4.95
N LEU A 199 0.95 -7.89 -4.76
CA LEU A 199 1.34 -7.01 -5.88
C LEU A 199 2.52 -7.59 -6.65
N ARG A 200 3.55 -8.08 -5.96
CA ARG A 200 4.69 -8.77 -6.59
C ARG A 200 4.22 -9.96 -7.41
N LEU A 201 3.42 -10.85 -6.81
CA LEU A 201 2.88 -12.04 -7.48
C LEU A 201 2.03 -11.67 -8.70
N PHE A 202 1.23 -10.61 -8.60
CA PHE A 202 0.45 -10.10 -9.72
C PHE A 202 1.34 -9.72 -10.91
N TYR A 203 2.38 -8.91 -10.68
CA TYR A 203 3.28 -8.48 -11.76
C TYR A 203 4.14 -9.62 -12.32
N THR A 204 4.57 -10.56 -11.46
CA THR A 204 5.22 -11.81 -11.92
C THR A 204 4.27 -12.63 -12.80
N ARG A 205 3.00 -12.75 -12.45
CA ARG A 205 1.99 -13.46 -13.26
C ARG A 205 1.70 -12.73 -14.57
N LEU A 206 1.61 -11.41 -14.53
CA LEU A 206 1.39 -10.57 -15.71
C LEU A 206 2.51 -10.74 -16.73
N GLU A 207 3.77 -10.74 -16.29
CA GLU A 207 4.96 -10.94 -17.14
C GLU A 207 4.92 -12.30 -17.87
N ASN A 208 4.43 -13.34 -17.19
CA ASN A 208 4.33 -14.70 -17.73
C ASN A 208 3.07 -14.94 -18.61
N THR A 209 2.18 -13.96 -18.72
CA THR A 209 0.94 -14.10 -19.51
C THR A 209 1.24 -13.94 -21.00
N SER A 210 0.80 -14.88 -21.85
CA SER A 210 1.05 -14.86 -23.31
C SER A 210 0.47 -13.64 -24.02
N ASP A 211 -0.61 -13.08 -23.51
CA ASP A 211 -1.41 -12.05 -24.20
C ASP A 211 -0.92 -10.62 -23.92
N LEU A 212 0.12 -10.48 -23.08
CA LEU A 212 0.79 -9.20 -22.84
C LEU A 212 1.61 -8.81 -24.08
N PRO A 213 1.47 -7.58 -24.61
CA PRO A 213 2.29 -7.12 -25.74
C PRO A 213 3.79 -7.21 -25.43
N ASP A 214 4.58 -7.67 -26.41
CA ASP A 214 6.05 -7.79 -26.25
C ASP A 214 6.74 -6.44 -25.97
N SER A 215 6.14 -5.35 -26.45
CA SER A 215 6.57 -3.98 -26.15
C SER A 215 6.52 -3.64 -24.66
N LEU A 216 5.73 -4.37 -23.87
CA LEU A 216 5.63 -4.21 -22.41
C LEU A 216 6.49 -5.22 -21.63
N ARG A 217 7.06 -6.23 -22.30
CA ARG A 217 7.88 -7.28 -21.66
C ARG A 217 9.33 -6.84 -21.49
N GLU A 218 9.55 -5.85 -20.64
CA GLU A 218 10.89 -5.48 -20.23
C GLU A 218 11.25 -6.19 -18.92
N LYS A 219 11.93 -7.35 -19.03
CA LYS A 219 12.29 -8.21 -17.87
C LYS A 219 13.00 -7.44 -16.75
N ALA A 220 13.83 -6.47 -17.08
CA ALA A 220 14.55 -5.66 -16.09
C ALA A 220 13.61 -4.81 -15.22
N MET A 221 12.52 -4.31 -15.79
CA MET A 221 11.56 -3.43 -15.12
C MET A 221 10.71 -4.19 -14.10
N MET A 222 10.21 -5.36 -14.47
CA MET A 222 9.43 -6.21 -13.57
C MET A 222 10.31 -6.85 -12.50
N ALA A 223 11.55 -7.22 -12.84
CA ALA A 223 12.53 -7.70 -11.86
C ALA A 223 12.89 -6.62 -10.83
N SER A 224 13.01 -5.35 -11.23
CA SER A 224 13.28 -4.23 -10.31
C SER A 224 12.13 -4.02 -9.31
N PHE A 225 10.88 -4.24 -9.72
CA PHE A 225 9.74 -4.20 -8.81
C PHE A 225 9.70 -5.43 -7.88
N CYS A 226 10.14 -6.59 -8.36
CA CYS A 226 10.10 -7.86 -7.61
C CYS A 226 11.28 -8.06 -6.63
N ASN A 227 12.38 -7.32 -6.78
CA ASN A 227 13.59 -7.45 -5.96
C ASN A 227 13.56 -6.58 -4.68
N CYS A 228 12.44 -6.55 -3.96
CA CYS A 228 12.51 -6.24 -2.53
C CYS A 228 13.25 -7.40 -1.84
N PRO A 229 14.35 -7.13 -1.11
CA PRO A 229 15.06 -8.19 -0.40
C PRO A 229 14.09 -8.87 0.56
N GLU A 230 14.01 -10.20 0.50
CA GLU A 230 13.31 -10.97 1.52
C GLU A 230 13.92 -10.58 2.88
N PRO A 231 13.10 -10.39 3.93
CA PRO A 231 13.66 -10.23 5.26
C PRO A 231 14.40 -11.53 5.58
N ASN A 232 15.72 -11.48 5.58
CA ASN A 232 16.58 -12.60 5.94
C ASN A 232 16.07 -13.20 7.25
N SER A 233 15.45 -14.38 7.17
CA SER A 233 15.17 -15.22 8.32
C SER A 233 16.49 -15.85 8.79
N SER A 234 17.40 -15.04 9.31
CA SER A 234 18.62 -15.54 9.94
C SER A 234 19.22 -14.49 10.89
N THR A 235 18.67 -14.43 12.09
CA THR A 235 19.45 -14.20 13.32
C THR A 235 18.67 -14.85 14.45
N ALA A 236 19.10 -16.05 14.84
CA ALA A 236 19.04 -16.50 16.22
C ALA A 236 20.29 -15.99 16.94
#